data_AF-A0A953ZUU3-F1
#
_entry.id   AF-A0A953ZUU3-F1
#
_cell.length_a   1.000
_cell.length_b   1.000
_cell.length_c   1.000
_cell.angle_alpha   90.00
_cell.angle_beta   90.00
_cell.angle_gamma   90.00
#
_symmetry.space_group_name_H-M   'P 1'
#
loop_
_entity.id
_entity.type
_entity.pdbx_description
1 polymer ?
#
loop_
_entity_poly.entity_id
_entity_poly.type
_entity_poly.pdbx_seq_one_letter_code
_entity_poly.pdbx_strand_id
1 'polypeptide(L)' 'MTFAQPFHEYEVLDRVGSGSMGTVFKARHKKLDRIVALKVLKPSLARDARYVERLRREARIVASLNHPNIVTGYDLG' A
#
# COMPACT_ATOMS: atom_id res chain seq x y z
N MET A 1 -7.09 16.29 7.82
CA MET A 1 -5.66 16.17 7.44
C MET A 1 -5.60 15.80 5.97
N THR A 2 -5.27 16.75 5.11
CA THR A 2 -5.22 16.54 3.66
C THR A 2 -3.84 16.02 3.31
N PHE A 3 -3.72 14.72 3.03
CA PHE A 3 -2.53 14.23 2.33
C PHE A 3 -2.50 14.93 0.96
N ALA A 4 -1.45 15.68 0.63
CA ALA A 4 -1.19 16.00 -0.78
C ALA A 4 -1.28 14.67 -1.54
N GLN A 5 -2.12 14.57 -2.58
CA GLN A 5 -2.57 13.27 -3.13
C GLN A 5 -1.64 12.77 -4.26
N PRO A 6 -0.60 11.96 -4.00
CA PRO A 6 0.02 11.15 -5.04
C PRO A 6 -0.87 9.95 -5.43
N PHE A 7 -1.90 9.64 -4.63
CA PHE A 7 -2.77 8.47 -4.81
C PHE A 7 -4.11 8.86 -5.44
N HIS A 8 -4.11 9.51 -6.60
CA HIS A 8 -5.34 10.00 -7.24
C HIS A 8 -6.43 8.92 -7.44
N GLU A 9 -6.03 7.67 -7.63
CA GLU A 9 -6.90 6.49 -7.79
C GLU A 9 -7.47 5.95 -6.48
N TYR A 10 -6.93 6.38 -5.33
CA TYR A 10 -7.35 5.91 -4.02
C TYR A 10 -7.96 7.04 -3.19
N GLU A 11 -9.06 6.73 -2.52
CA GLU A 11 -9.62 7.55 -1.46
C GLU A 11 -9.25 6.94 -0.12
N VAL A 12 -8.47 7.65 0.70
CA VAL A 12 -8.12 7.19 2.05
C VAL A 12 -9.33 7.38 2.97
N LEU A 13 -9.80 6.29 3.57
CA LEU A 13 -10.97 6.28 4.44
C LEU A 13 -10.57 6.33 5.92
N ASP A 14 -9.59 5.52 6.32
CA ASP A 14 -9.13 5.45 7.71
C ASP A 14 -7.70 4.90 7.82
N ARG A 15 -7.05 5.11 8.96
CA ARG A 15 -5.77 4.49 9.30
C ARG A 15 -6.02 3.16 10.00
N VAL A 16 -5.45 2.07 9.45
CA VAL A 16 -5.55 0.73 10.06
C VAL A 16 -4.44 0.53 11.10
N GLY A 17 -3.22 0.95 10.80
CA GLY A 17 -2.09 0.72 11.69
C GLY A 17 -0.79 1.30 11.16
N SER A 18 0.23 1.36 12.02
CA SER A 18 1.57 1.80 11.66
C SER A 18 2.60 0.85 12.26
N GLY A 19 3.61 0.50 11.48
CA GLY A 19 4.72 -0.35 11.90
C GLY A 19 6.07 0.28 11.59
N SER A 20 7.12 -0.54 11.57
CA SER A 20 8.49 -0.07 11.34
C SER A 20 8.65 0.58 9.96
N MET A 21 8.18 -0.08 8.89
CA MET A 21 8.36 0.38 7.50
C MET A 21 7.38 1.48 7.06
N GLY A 22 6.16 1.47 7.59
CA GLY A 22 5.08 2.23 6.96
C GLY A 22 3.78 2.22 7.75
N THR A 23 2.81 2.94 7.18
CA THR A 23 1.43 3.01 7.67
C THR A 23 0.51 2.29 6.69
N VAL A 24 -0.45 1.54 7.21
CA VAL A 24 -1.50 0.90 6.42
C VAL A 24 -2.78 1.69 6.61
N PHE A 25 -3.41 2.03 5.49
CA PHE A 25 -4.67 2.75 5.44
C PHE A 25 -5.76 1.85 4.84
N LYS A 26 -6.99 2.00 5.34
CA LYS A 26 -8.17 1.55 4.64
C LYS A 26 -8.45 2.57 3.57
N ALA A 27 -8.50 2.14 2.32
CA ALA A 27 -8.75 3.01 1.18
C ALA A 27 -9.79 2.39 0.25
N ARG A 28 -10.44 3.23 -0.56
CA ARG A 28 -11.29 2.82 -1.67
C ARG A 28 -10.56 3.08 -2.98
N HIS A 29 -10.36 2.06 -3.79
CA HIS A 29 -9.88 2.21 -5.16
C HIS A 29 -11.02 2.73 -6.03
N LYS A 30 -10.98 4.00 -6.44
CA LYS A 30 -12.10 4.74 -7.03
C LYS A 30 -12.64 4.08 -8.30
N LYS A 31 -11.75 3.60 -9.19
CA LYS A 31 -12.16 3.00 -10.47
C LYS A 31 -12.79 1.60 -10.35
N LEU A 32 -12.41 0.86 -9.30
CA LEU A 32 -12.87 -0.53 -9.09
C LEU A 32 -13.92 -0.62 -7.97
N ASP A 33 -14.26 0.53 -7.38
CA ASP A 33 -15.09 0.69 -6.19
C ASP A 33 -14.82 -0.34 -5.09
N ARG A 34 -13.53 -0.60 -4.84
CA ARG A 34 -13.09 -1.69 -3.96
C ARG A 34 -12.40 -1.16 -2.71
N ILE A 35 -12.76 -1.71 -1.54
CA ILE A 35 -12.03 -1.48 -0.30
C ILE A 35 -10.72 -2.27 -0.30
N VAL A 36 -9.61 -1.59 -0.04
CA VAL A 36 -8.25 -2.14 -0.04
C VAL A 36 -7.45 -1.66 1.17
N ALA A 37 -6.40 -2.41 1.50
CA ALA A 37 -5.37 -1.97 2.43
C ALA A 37 -4.21 -1.32 1.64
N LEU A 38 -3.99 -0.02 1.84
CA LEU A 38 -2.94 0.75 1.18
C LEU A 38 -1.74 0.90 2.14
N LYS A 39 -0.64 0.18 1.88
CA LYS A 39 0.60 0.27 2.65
C LYS A 39 1.51 1.36 2.07
N VAL A 40 1.80 2.38 2.86
CA VAL A 40 2.64 3.53 2.45
C VAL A 40 3.89 3.59 3.31
N LEU A 41 5.07 3.70 2.69
CA LEU A 41 6.33 3.85 3.42
C LEU A 41 6.38 5.18 4.17
N LYS A 42 7.04 5.17 5.32
CA LYS A 42 7.34 6.43 6.02
C LYS A 42 8.20 7.33 5.12
N PRO A 43 8.01 8.66 5.14
CA PRO A 43 8.82 9.58 4.33
C PRO A 43 10.33 9.44 4.54
N SER A 44 10.76 9.12 5.76
CA SER A 44 12.17 8.87 6.09
C SER A 44 12.76 7.62 5.40
N LEU A 45 11.93 6.63 5.10
CA LEU A 45 12.34 5.37 4.46
C LEU A 45 12.15 5.40 2.95
N ALA A 46 11.22 6.22 2.45
CA ALA A 46 10.95 6.34 1.02
C ALA A 46 12.14 6.88 0.19
N ARG A 47 13.13 7.53 0.84
CA ARG A 47 14.35 8.02 0.19
C ARG A 47 15.49 6.99 0.14
N ASP A 48 15.38 5.90 0.90
CA ASP A 48 16.39 4.84 0.91
C ASP A 48 15.95 3.71 -0.03
N ALA A 49 16.70 3.53 -1.12
CA ALA A 49 16.42 2.56 -2.17
C ALA A 49 16.26 1.13 -1.63
N ARG A 50 16.92 0.76 -0.52
CA ARG A 50 16.79 -0.58 0.08
C ARG A 50 15.38 -0.85 0.56
N TYR A 51 14.71 0.14 1.16
CA TYR A 51 13.34 -0.02 1.67
C TYR A 51 12.32 0.00 0.54
N VAL A 52 12.56 0.82 -0.49
CA VAL A 52 11.74 0.84 -1.71
C VAL A 52 11.82 -0.52 -2.40
N GLU A 53 13.03 -1.04 -2.65
CA GLU A 53 13.20 -2.34 -3.30
C GLU A 53 12.64 -3.49 -2.48
N ARG A 54 12.76 -3.42 -1.14
CA ARG A 54 12.11 -4.40 -0.27
C ARG A 54 10.59 -4.38 -0.42
N LEU A 55 9.95 -3.20 -0.42
CA LEU A 55 8.51 -3.09 -0.61
C LEU A 55 8.10 -3.65 -1.99
N ARG A 56 8.84 -3.29 -3.05
CA ARG A 56 8.58 -3.78 -4.40
C ARG A 56 8.70 -5.31 -4.49
N ARG A 57 9.71 -5.89 -3.82
CA ARG A 57 9.89 -7.35 -3.75
C ARG A 57 8.73 -8.02 -3.01
N GLU A 58 8.30 -7.49 -1.87
CA GLU A 58 7.15 -8.00 -1.12
C GLU A 58 5.89 -7.99 -2.00
N ALA A 59 5.60 -6.87 -2.67
CA ALA A 59 4.45 -6.75 -3.55
C ALA A 59 4.47 -7.74 -4.72
N ARG A 60 5.62 -7.92 -5.39
CA ARG A 60 5.77 -8.92 -6.47
C ARG A 60 5.49 -10.35 -6.01
N ILE A 61 6.02 -10.73 -4.84
CA ILE A 61 5.78 -12.06 -4.26
C ILE A 61 4.29 -12.24 -3.99
N VAL A 62 3.66 -11.29 -3.31
CA VAL A 62 2.25 -11.36 -2.95
C VAL A 62 1.34 -11.37 -4.19
N ALA A 63 1.67 -10.60 -5.23
CA ALA A 63 0.92 -10.58 -6.49
C ALA A 63 1.02 -11.90 -7.29
N SER A 64 2.13 -12.64 -7.13
CA SER A 64 2.31 -13.96 -7.76
C SER A 64 1.55 -15.10 -7.07
N LEU A 65 0.98 -14.86 -5.88
CA LEU A 65 0.29 -15.87 -5.08
C LEU A 65 -1.23 -15.73 -5.27
N ASN A 66 -1.89 -16.84 -5.61
CA ASN A 66 -3.35 -16.93 -5.70
C ASN A 66 -3.85 -18.06 -4.79
N HIS A 67 -4.19 -17.73 -3.55
CA HIS A 67 -4.63 -18.70 -2.56
C HIS A 67 -5.61 -18.05 -1.57
N PRO A 68 -6.71 -18.71 -1.16
CA PRO A 68 -7.73 -18.11 -0.29
C PRO A 68 -7.22 -17.63 1.07
N ASN A 69 -6.12 -18.21 1.57
CA ASN A 69 -5.50 -17.84 2.85
C ASN A 69 -4.32 -16.88 2.72
N ILE A 70 -4.10 -16.28 1.54
CA ILE A 70 -3.02 -15.32 1.30
C ILE A 70 -3.66 -14.03 0.78
N VAL A 71 -3.26 -12.90 1.36
CA VAL A 71 -3.71 -11.59 0.87
C VAL A 71 -3.27 -11.39 -0.58
N THR A 72 -4.16 -10.92 -1.45
CA THR A 72 -3.81 -10.64 -2.85
C THR A 72 -3.22 -9.23 -3.00
N GLY A 73 -2.13 -9.11 -3.74
CA GLY A 73 -1.56 -7.83 -4.16
C GLY A 73 -2.23 -7.35 -5.43
N TYR A 74 -2.74 -6.12 -5.44
CA TYR A 74 -3.46 -5.55 -6.59
C TYR A 74 -2.65 -4.55 -7.40
N ASP A 75 -1.81 -3.76 -6.74
CA ASP A 75 -1.08 -2.66 -7.35
C ASP A 75 0.20 -2.32 -6.55
N LEU A 76 1.14 -1.64 -7.20
CA LEU A 76 2.41 -1.15 -6.66
C LEU A 76 2.81 0.15 -7.37
N GLY A 77 2.82 1.27 -6.62
CA GLY A 77 3.28 2.59 -7.08
C GLY A 77 4.73 2.92 -6.71
#